data_AF-A0A4R0RPU4-F1
#
_entry.id   AF-A0A4R0RPU4-F1
#
_cell.length_a   1.000
_cell.length_b   1.000
_cell.length_c   1.000
_cell.angle_alpha   90.00
_cell.angle_beta   90.00
_cell.angle_gamma   90.00
#
_symmetry.space_group_name_H-M   'P 1'
#
loop_
_entity.id
_entity.type
_entity.pdbx_description
1 polymer ?
#
loop_
_entity_poly.entity_id
_entity_poly.type
_entity_poly.pdbx_seq_one_letter_code
_entity_poly.pdbx_strand_id
1 'polypeptide(L)'
;MPIGFAPYNPANRRYTPGKANTAPRKEKRPASEEDARYTLPGGPPLTRSFSSYAFIDTEARAPQTGPDRVPKSRSSRRSGLSRDGSIHMPSAGSREANDGSDSENEAPSPKASHSTIPEDDIPSFLRTDKSEAKAKRRSAKQQRKPGTYGCRHLYEEDEEEVPTPQPQPQPQSQPQSQPPPQPQSQPQPPPQSRPRPAYFNDFLANMSKQREEQAAFAQANARRVQEEFVRQQRFRESMEYARREQEHRAQQEERERQRVAEERLRQAREEAARREAQERRAREERARRAREAQEKWAREQEQRRAPPPQASQDDTLARARQWYATYEQKWAALQSPTLVEGPVYFNQVPWPVTFTLTCPAEITKEAISTFLFHECRPDIAGKSKKKVIRSEILRFHPDKFNTTTIPRADPAHVPVIAQAADIVIKHLNTLSAELANN
;
A
#
# COMPACT_ATOMS: atom_id res chain seq x y z
N MET A 1 63.02 -6.54 10.67
CA MET A 1 61.80 -6.79 9.89
C MET A 1 61.66 -5.66 8.88
N PRO A 2 61.69 -5.93 7.56
CA PRO A 2 61.64 -4.87 6.56
C PRO A 2 60.20 -4.47 6.22
N ILE A 3 59.97 -3.16 6.15
CA ILE A 3 58.72 -2.52 5.74
C ILE A 3 58.69 -2.50 4.21
N GLY A 4 57.81 -3.31 3.62
CA GLY A 4 57.61 -3.37 2.17
C GLY A 4 56.64 -2.30 1.70
N PHE A 5 57.13 -1.35 0.89
CA PHE A 5 56.31 -0.43 0.12
C PHE A 5 55.76 -1.13 -1.14
N ALA A 6 54.45 -1.08 -1.34
CA ALA A 6 53.80 -1.52 -2.57
C ALA A 6 53.90 -0.42 -3.65
N PRO A 7 54.17 -0.77 -4.93
CA PRO A 7 54.27 0.22 -6.00
C PRO A 7 52.89 0.68 -6.50
N TYR A 8 52.76 2.00 -6.66
CA TYR A 8 51.62 2.72 -7.21
C TYR A 8 51.56 2.52 -8.74
N ASN A 9 50.42 2.07 -9.27
CA ASN A 9 50.21 1.82 -10.70
C ASN A 9 49.18 2.82 -11.29
N PRO A 10 49.61 3.87 -12.02
CA PRO A 10 48.69 4.86 -12.60
C PRO A 10 48.40 4.56 -14.07
N ALA A 11 47.51 3.61 -14.36
CA ALA A 11 47.06 3.38 -15.73
C ALA A 11 45.63 2.79 -15.80
N ASN A 12 44.61 3.64 -15.65
CA ASN A 12 43.31 3.47 -16.32
C ASN A 12 42.38 4.68 -16.05
N ARG A 13 42.66 5.82 -16.68
CA ARG A 13 41.61 6.83 -16.93
C ARG A 13 41.06 6.61 -18.34
N ARG A 14 40.05 5.75 -18.45
CA ARG A 14 39.19 5.71 -19.64
C ARG A 14 38.33 6.97 -19.63
N TYR A 15 38.66 7.87 -20.54
CA TYR A 15 37.87 9.03 -20.93
C TYR A 15 36.51 8.54 -21.46
N THR A 16 35.41 8.93 -20.82
CA THR A 16 34.06 8.83 -21.38
C THR A 16 33.71 10.19 -22.01
N PRO A 17 33.35 10.25 -23.31
CA PRO A 17 32.92 11.50 -23.91
C PRO A 17 31.52 11.87 -23.38
N GLY A 18 31.44 13.06 -22.77
CA GLY A 18 30.22 13.64 -22.24
C GLY A 18 29.17 13.85 -23.34
N LYS A 19 27.97 13.32 -23.12
CA LYS A 19 26.78 13.66 -23.90
C LYS A 19 26.36 15.08 -23.54
N ALA A 20 26.34 15.95 -24.56
CA ALA A 20 25.85 17.31 -24.48
C ALA A 20 24.36 17.32 -24.08
N ASN A 21 24.06 17.95 -22.95
CA ASN A 21 22.71 18.33 -22.55
C ASN A 21 22.32 19.61 -23.31
N THR A 22 21.63 19.45 -24.44
CA THR A 22 20.95 20.55 -25.12
C THR A 22 19.60 20.78 -24.45
N ALA A 23 19.58 21.64 -23.43
CA ALA A 23 18.32 22.14 -22.86
C ALA A 23 17.76 23.27 -23.75
N PRO A 24 16.45 23.27 -24.09
CA PRO A 24 15.86 24.35 -24.86
C PRO A 24 15.75 25.64 -24.02
N ARG A 25 16.38 26.67 -24.55
CA ARG A 25 16.36 28.07 -24.12
C ARG A 25 14.90 28.56 -24.12
N LYS A 26 14.33 28.80 -22.94
CA LYS A 26 13.03 29.45 -22.78
C LYS A 26 13.14 30.91 -23.28
N GLU A 27 12.53 31.19 -24.41
CA GLU A 27 12.25 32.53 -24.89
C GLU A 27 11.29 33.22 -23.90
N LYS A 28 11.73 34.37 -23.38
CA LYS A 28 10.88 35.32 -22.67
C LYS A 28 9.88 35.91 -23.67
N ARG A 29 8.61 35.53 -23.57
CA ARG A 29 7.51 36.29 -24.16
C ARG A 29 7.36 37.63 -23.42
N PRO A 30 7.21 38.76 -24.10
CA PRO A 30 6.81 40.02 -23.47
C PRO A 30 5.37 39.91 -22.96
N ALA A 31 5.14 40.52 -21.79
CA ALA A 31 3.85 40.58 -21.13
C ALA A 31 2.85 41.33 -22.01
N SER A 32 1.75 40.67 -22.33
CA SER A 32 0.58 41.30 -22.94
C SER A 32 -0.12 42.17 -21.88
N GLU A 33 -0.29 43.41 -22.28
CA GLU A 33 -0.94 44.53 -21.62
C GLU A 33 -2.47 44.40 -21.71
N GLU A 34 -3.07 43.51 -20.91
CA GLU A 34 -4.54 43.43 -20.77
C GLU A 34 -4.89 42.88 -19.38
N ASP A 35 -4.78 43.73 -18.35
CA ASP A 35 -5.50 43.54 -17.08
C ASP A 35 -5.58 44.85 -16.27
N ALA A 36 -5.84 45.95 -16.99
CA ALA A 36 -6.13 47.25 -16.39
C ALA A 36 -7.58 47.62 -16.72
N ARG A 37 -8.51 47.21 -15.85
CA ARG A 37 -9.80 47.87 -15.54
C ARG A 37 -10.64 46.94 -14.66
N TYR A 38 -10.62 47.15 -13.36
CA TYR A 38 -11.81 47.20 -12.47
C TYR A 38 -11.30 47.40 -11.04
N THR A 39 -10.97 48.64 -10.71
CA THR A 39 -10.85 49.07 -9.31
C THR A 39 -11.90 50.16 -9.10
N LEU A 40 -12.98 49.80 -8.41
CA LEU A 40 -13.95 50.75 -7.88
C LEU A 40 -13.43 51.28 -6.54
N PRO A 41 -13.23 52.59 -6.37
CA PRO A 41 -12.88 53.18 -5.08
C PRO A 41 -14.15 53.60 -4.34
N GLY A 42 -14.32 53.16 -3.09
CA GLY A 42 -15.34 53.72 -2.19
C GLY A 42 -16.13 52.67 -1.42
N GLY A 43 -15.61 52.26 -0.26
CA GLY A 43 -16.37 51.54 0.77
C GLY A 43 -15.89 51.98 2.16
N PRO A 44 -16.75 52.53 3.02
CA PRO A 44 -16.35 53.08 4.32
C PRO A 44 -16.05 51.98 5.37
N PRO A 45 -15.24 52.30 6.40
CA PRO A 45 -14.91 51.36 7.45
C PRO A 45 -16.08 51.21 8.42
N LEU A 46 -16.63 50.00 8.52
CA LEU A 46 -17.58 49.66 9.58
C LEU A 46 -16.82 49.24 10.84
N THR A 47 -16.71 50.19 11.77
CA THR A 47 -16.53 49.93 13.19
C THR A 47 -17.82 49.36 13.79
N ARG A 48 -17.77 48.19 14.43
CA ARG A 48 -18.78 47.73 15.41
C ARG A 48 -18.14 46.65 16.29
N SER A 49 -17.64 47.07 17.45
CA SER A 49 -18.31 47.05 18.75
C SER A 49 -18.40 45.66 19.37
N PHE A 50 -17.67 45.53 20.48
CA PHE A 50 -17.91 44.60 21.58
C PHE A 50 -19.40 44.41 21.86
N SER A 51 -19.82 43.16 22.04
CA SER A 51 -20.96 42.82 22.88
C SER A 51 -20.67 41.51 23.59
N SER A 52 -20.31 41.65 24.86
CA SER A 52 -20.43 40.63 25.90
C SER A 52 -21.87 40.12 25.97
N TYR A 53 -22.07 38.81 25.98
CA TYR A 53 -23.21 38.22 26.68
C TYR A 53 -22.77 36.93 27.34
N ALA A 54 -22.96 36.91 28.65
CA ALA A 54 -22.72 35.80 29.55
C ALA A 54 -24.03 35.04 29.80
N PHE A 55 -23.86 33.82 30.36
CA PHE A 55 -24.83 32.99 31.07
C PHE A 55 -26.01 32.38 30.27
N ILE A 56 -26.08 31.04 30.29
CA ILE A 56 -26.99 30.28 31.17
C ILE A 56 -26.45 28.86 31.34
N ASP A 57 -26.36 28.45 32.59
CA ASP A 57 -26.19 27.08 33.08
C ASP A 57 -27.30 26.15 32.60
N THR A 58 -26.93 24.94 32.19
CA THR A 58 -27.81 23.77 32.33
C THR A 58 -27.01 22.63 32.94
N GLU A 59 -27.05 22.59 34.27
CA GLU A 59 -27.06 21.34 35.01
C GLU A 59 -28.17 20.43 34.46
N ALA A 60 -27.88 19.14 34.25
CA ALA A 60 -28.60 18.06 34.89
C ALA A 60 -28.25 16.69 34.28
N ARG A 61 -28.04 15.75 35.21
CA ARG A 61 -28.53 14.36 35.17
C ARG A 61 -27.56 13.28 34.69
N ALA A 62 -26.75 12.85 35.65
CA ALA A 62 -26.34 11.45 35.79
C ALA A 62 -27.58 10.52 35.92
N PRO A 63 -27.54 9.30 35.38
CA PRO A 63 -28.33 8.21 35.89
C PRO A 63 -27.47 7.23 36.70
N GLN A 64 -28.03 6.90 37.85
CA GLN A 64 -27.52 5.97 38.85
C GLN A 64 -27.48 4.52 38.34
N THR A 65 -26.62 3.79 39.03
CA THR A 65 -26.48 2.34 39.19
C THR A 65 -27.80 1.56 39.33
N GLY A 66 -27.84 0.36 38.75
CA GLY A 66 -28.80 -0.71 39.11
C GLY A 66 -28.59 -2.01 38.31
N PRO A 67 -28.91 -3.19 38.86
CA PRO A 67 -28.02 -4.36 38.81
C PRO A 67 -28.48 -5.54 37.94
N ASP A 68 -27.57 -6.52 37.83
CA ASP A 68 -27.79 -7.96 37.64
C ASP A 68 -28.71 -8.46 36.52
N ARG A 69 -28.09 -8.98 35.44
CA ARG A 69 -28.65 -10.11 34.68
C ARG A 69 -27.58 -11.13 34.30
N VAL A 70 -27.54 -12.18 35.11
CA VAL A 70 -27.01 -13.51 34.84
C VAL A 70 -27.60 -14.08 33.54
N PRO A 71 -26.81 -14.56 32.56
CA PRO A 71 -27.33 -15.43 31.53
C PRO A 71 -27.40 -16.87 32.04
N LYS A 72 -28.64 -17.36 32.16
CA LYS A 72 -28.96 -18.77 32.44
C LYS A 72 -28.43 -19.68 31.33
N SER A 73 -27.77 -20.73 31.77
CA SER A 73 -27.48 -21.96 31.07
C SER A 73 -28.71 -22.49 30.33
N ARG A 74 -28.54 -22.80 29.04
CA ARG A 74 -29.44 -23.69 28.30
C ARG A 74 -28.67 -24.91 27.85
N SER A 75 -28.79 -25.95 28.65
CA SER A 75 -28.58 -27.33 28.24
C SER A 75 -29.56 -27.67 27.11
N SER A 76 -29.04 -28.18 25.99
CA SER A 76 -29.82 -29.02 25.10
C SER A 76 -28.98 -30.24 24.75
N ARG A 77 -29.38 -31.34 25.38
CA ARG A 77 -29.06 -32.72 25.00
C ARG A 77 -29.71 -33.02 23.66
N ARG A 78 -28.97 -33.61 22.71
CA ARG A 78 -29.40 -34.86 22.05
C ARG A 78 -28.35 -35.39 21.07
N SER A 79 -28.07 -36.69 21.25
CA SER A 79 -27.76 -37.73 20.23
C SER A 79 -26.71 -37.36 19.17
N GLY A 80 -25.49 -37.90 19.18
CA GLY A 80 -25.20 -39.33 19.30
C GLY A 80 -25.45 -40.01 17.97
N LEU A 81 -24.41 -40.16 17.14
CA LEU A 81 -24.23 -41.27 16.21
C LEU A 81 -22.73 -41.41 15.92
N SER A 82 -22.25 -42.59 16.29
CA SER A 82 -20.93 -43.14 16.04
C SER A 82 -20.70 -43.32 14.54
N ARG A 83 -19.49 -43.04 14.06
CA ARG A 83 -18.92 -43.84 12.97
C ARG A 83 -17.40 -43.83 13.02
N ASP A 84 -16.89 -45.01 13.34
CA ASP A 84 -15.51 -45.45 13.22
C ASP A 84 -14.89 -45.07 11.88
N GLY A 85 -13.63 -44.66 11.96
CA GLY A 85 -12.78 -44.33 10.82
C GLY A 85 -11.31 -44.36 11.22
N SER A 86 -10.89 -45.51 11.77
CA SER A 86 -9.50 -45.88 12.04
C SER A 86 -8.65 -45.69 10.79
N ILE A 87 -7.70 -44.75 10.83
CA ILE A 87 -6.59 -44.69 9.88
C ILE A 87 -5.30 -44.90 10.66
N HIS A 88 -4.81 -46.12 10.54
CA HIS A 88 -3.46 -46.56 10.86
C HIS A 88 -2.42 -45.67 10.15
N MET A 89 -1.46 -45.13 10.89
CA MET A 89 -0.20 -44.60 10.37
C MET A 89 0.93 -45.45 10.94
N PRO A 90 1.72 -46.16 10.12
CA PRO A 90 2.83 -46.94 10.63
C PRO A 90 4.03 -46.04 10.94
N SER A 91 4.55 -46.23 12.15
CA SER A 91 5.88 -45.85 12.59
C SER A 91 6.89 -46.89 12.10
N ALA A 92 7.96 -46.45 11.43
CA ALA A 92 9.29 -47.07 11.46
C ALA A 92 10.26 -46.29 10.54
N GLY A 93 11.49 -46.06 11.02
CA GLY A 93 12.62 -45.87 10.10
C GLY A 93 13.71 -44.91 10.55
N SER A 94 14.48 -45.30 11.56
CA SER A 94 15.81 -44.77 11.86
C SER A 94 16.79 -44.90 10.68
N ARG A 95 17.68 -43.91 10.50
CA ARG A 95 19.05 -44.03 9.95
C ARG A 95 19.77 -42.69 10.18
N GLU A 96 20.64 -42.61 11.17
CA GLU A 96 22.09 -42.87 11.12
C GLU A 96 22.90 -41.82 10.33
N ALA A 97 23.76 -41.16 11.12
CA ALA A 97 24.96 -40.36 10.90
C ALA A 97 25.67 -40.36 9.54
N ASN A 98 26.11 -39.16 9.13
CA ASN A 98 27.51 -38.80 8.82
C ASN A 98 27.55 -37.26 8.70
N ASP A 99 28.27 -36.56 9.57
CA ASP A 99 29.72 -36.31 9.57
C ASP A 99 30.19 -35.51 8.34
N GLY A 100 30.80 -34.36 8.61
CA GLY A 100 31.11 -33.31 7.64
C GLY A 100 31.48 -32.01 8.33
N SER A 101 32.57 -32.06 9.10
CA SER A 101 33.31 -30.92 9.62
C SER A 101 33.91 -30.08 8.48
N ASP A 102 33.77 -28.76 8.53
CA ASP A 102 34.80 -27.79 8.15
C ASP A 102 34.32 -26.39 8.58
N SER A 103 34.90 -25.83 9.64
CA SER A 103 36.10 -24.96 9.62
C SER A 103 35.77 -23.50 9.31
N GLU A 104 35.97 -22.69 10.35
CA GLU A 104 36.52 -21.34 10.29
C GLU A 104 35.71 -20.25 9.56
N ASN A 105 35.09 -19.36 10.36
CA ASN A 105 35.44 -17.95 10.25
C ASN A 105 35.11 -17.16 11.51
N GLU A 106 36.14 -16.47 11.99
CA GLU A 106 36.13 -15.49 13.06
C GLU A 106 35.16 -14.32 12.81
N ALA A 107 34.55 -13.89 13.91
CA ALA A 107 34.13 -12.54 14.32
C ALA A 107 34.65 -11.34 13.45
N PRO A 108 33.94 -10.18 13.38
CA PRO A 108 33.65 -9.43 14.61
C PRO A 108 32.35 -8.59 14.71
N SER A 109 32.02 -8.35 15.98
CA SER A 109 31.08 -7.37 16.54
C SER A 109 31.04 -6.02 15.81
N PRO A 110 29.85 -5.40 15.67
CA PRO A 110 29.78 -3.97 15.39
C PRO A 110 29.93 -3.17 16.69
N LYS A 111 31.04 -2.43 16.76
CA LYS A 111 31.28 -1.37 17.75
C LYS A 111 30.26 -0.24 17.52
N ALA A 112 29.52 0.09 18.56
CA ALA A 112 28.79 1.35 18.67
C ALA A 112 29.79 2.50 18.60
N SER A 113 29.68 3.31 17.56
CA SER A 113 30.36 4.60 17.43
C SER A 113 29.30 5.70 17.40
N HIS A 114 29.31 6.51 18.44
CA HIS A 114 28.67 7.82 18.48
C HIS A 114 29.22 8.67 17.33
N SER A 115 28.34 9.02 16.38
CA SER A 115 28.61 10.04 15.37
C SER A 115 27.71 11.22 15.66
N THR A 116 28.31 12.28 16.17
CA THR A 116 27.73 13.62 16.30
C THR A 116 27.56 14.19 14.91
N ILE A 117 26.31 14.31 14.45
CA ILE A 117 25.94 14.97 13.20
C ILE A 117 25.74 16.46 13.53
N PRO A 118 26.38 17.39 12.81
CA PRO A 118 26.10 18.82 12.95
C PRO A 118 24.69 19.13 12.44
N GLU A 119 23.88 19.73 13.31
CA GLU A 119 22.63 20.43 12.95
C GLU A 119 23.02 21.67 12.15
N ASP A 120 22.92 21.62 10.82
CA ASP A 120 22.68 22.76 9.92
C ASP A 120 22.69 22.25 8.48
N ASP A 121 21.51 21.84 7.99
CA ASP A 121 21.06 21.85 6.58
C ASP A 121 19.94 20.81 6.38
N ILE A 122 18.73 21.18 6.81
CA ILE A 122 17.51 20.46 6.44
C ILE A 122 16.87 21.20 5.25
N PRO A 123 16.84 20.63 4.03
CA PRO A 123 16.08 21.22 2.93
C PRO A 123 14.58 21.14 3.23
N SER A 124 13.94 22.30 3.22
CA SER A 124 12.54 22.55 3.56
C SER A 124 11.52 22.05 2.53
N PHE A 125 11.67 20.83 2.00
CA PHE A 125 10.86 20.34 0.88
C PHE A 125 10.13 19.02 1.15
N LEU A 126 9.58 18.83 2.34
CA LEU A 126 8.54 17.83 2.61
C LEU A 126 7.49 18.36 3.60
N ARG A 127 6.84 19.46 3.22
CA ARG A 127 5.47 19.76 3.69
C ARG A 127 4.52 19.44 2.54
N THR A 128 4.17 18.17 2.39
CA THR A 128 3.07 17.80 1.50
C THR A 128 1.76 17.94 2.28
N ASP A 129 0.99 18.94 1.88
CA ASP A 129 -0.36 19.25 2.34
C ASP A 129 -1.26 18.01 2.38
N LYS A 130 -1.72 17.72 3.59
CA LYS A 130 -2.69 16.65 3.91
C LYS A 130 -4.14 17.16 3.87
N SER A 131 -4.42 18.25 3.15
CA SER A 131 -5.71 18.95 3.17
C SER A 131 -6.52 18.91 1.87
N GLU A 132 -5.99 18.42 0.74
CA GLU A 132 -6.69 18.49 -0.55
C GLU A 132 -7.42 17.22 -1.02
N ALA A 133 -7.30 16.09 -0.30
CA ALA A 133 -7.96 14.83 -0.68
C ALA A 133 -9.41 14.68 -0.17
N LYS A 134 -9.98 15.69 0.53
CA LYS A 134 -11.35 15.63 1.09
C LYS A 134 -12.36 16.56 0.39
N ALA A 135 -11.94 17.35 -0.60
CA ALA A 135 -12.82 18.30 -1.30
C ALA A 135 -13.51 17.75 -2.56
N LYS A 136 -12.99 16.70 -3.22
CA LYS A 136 -13.58 16.16 -4.47
C LYS A 136 -14.66 15.08 -4.31
N ARG A 137 -15.02 14.71 -3.08
CA ARG A 137 -16.03 13.67 -2.81
C ARG A 137 -17.38 14.22 -2.33
N ARG A 138 -17.52 15.55 -2.23
CA ARG A 138 -18.75 16.23 -1.78
C ARG A 138 -19.56 16.93 -2.89
N SER A 139 -19.08 16.98 -4.13
CA SER A 139 -19.83 17.58 -5.27
C SER A 139 -20.67 16.58 -6.08
N ALA A 140 -20.59 15.27 -5.81
CA ALA A 140 -21.32 14.24 -6.56
C ALA A 140 -22.62 13.74 -5.85
N LYS A 141 -23.16 14.48 -4.88
CA LYS A 141 -24.34 14.04 -4.11
C LYS A 141 -25.43 15.09 -3.90
N GLN A 142 -25.44 16.17 -4.69
CA GLN A 142 -26.37 17.30 -4.51
C GLN A 142 -27.30 17.56 -5.71
N GLN A 143 -27.54 16.55 -6.55
CA GLN A 143 -28.57 16.59 -7.60
C GLN A 143 -29.39 15.30 -7.66
N ARG A 144 -30.03 14.88 -6.56
CA ARG A 144 -31.19 14.00 -6.63
C ARG A 144 -32.20 14.44 -5.57
N LYS A 145 -33.08 15.37 -5.94
CA LYS A 145 -34.36 15.54 -5.26
C LYS A 145 -35.37 14.52 -5.79
N PRO A 146 -36.28 14.03 -4.94
CA PRO A 146 -37.42 13.21 -5.33
C PRO A 146 -38.57 14.13 -5.80
N GLY A 147 -39.29 13.69 -6.83
CA GLY A 147 -40.39 14.44 -7.43
C GLY A 147 -41.25 13.52 -8.29
N THR A 148 -42.15 12.84 -7.62
CA THR A 148 -43.33 12.11 -8.08
C THR A 148 -44.09 12.84 -9.19
N TYR A 149 -44.42 12.17 -10.30
CA TYR A 149 -45.63 12.23 -11.17
C TYR A 149 -45.35 11.21 -12.30
N GLY A 150 -46.07 10.10 -12.51
CA GLY A 150 -47.50 10.03 -12.73
C GLY A 150 -47.81 9.95 -14.25
N CYS A 151 -47.41 8.87 -14.92
CA CYS A 151 -47.88 8.37 -16.24
C CYS A 151 -47.60 6.86 -16.20
N ARG A 152 -48.52 5.89 -16.14
CA ARG A 152 -49.78 5.61 -16.85
C ARG A 152 -49.62 5.64 -18.37
N HIS A 153 -49.84 4.47 -18.96
CA HIS A 153 -49.84 4.06 -20.38
C HIS A 153 -48.56 3.36 -20.84
N LEU A 154 -48.58 2.23 -21.57
CA LEU A 154 -49.57 1.25 -22.04
C LEU A 154 -48.75 0.00 -22.39
N TYR A 155 -49.42 -1.16 -22.38
CA TYR A 155 -49.03 -2.47 -22.93
C TYR A 155 -47.85 -2.48 -23.92
N GLU A 156 -46.80 -3.28 -23.63
CA GLU A 156 -45.98 -3.91 -24.67
C GLU A 156 -46.50 -5.35 -24.80
N GLU A 157 -47.17 -5.57 -25.93
CA GLU A 157 -47.68 -6.86 -26.39
C GLU A 157 -46.50 -7.71 -26.87
N ASP A 158 -46.54 -8.99 -26.51
CA ASP A 158 -45.74 -10.04 -27.13
C ASP A 158 -46.13 -10.13 -28.61
N GLU A 159 -45.27 -9.63 -29.52
CA GLU A 159 -45.44 -9.88 -30.95
C GLU A 159 -44.95 -11.30 -31.29
N GLU A 160 -45.92 -12.21 -31.43
CA GLU A 160 -45.76 -13.50 -32.10
C GLU A 160 -45.31 -13.29 -33.55
N GLU A 161 -44.24 -14.01 -33.94
CA GLU A 161 -43.76 -14.10 -35.31
C GLU A 161 -44.86 -14.63 -36.25
N VAL A 162 -45.42 -13.75 -37.08
CA VAL A 162 -46.31 -14.12 -38.18
C VAL A 162 -45.48 -14.71 -39.33
N PRO A 163 -45.78 -15.92 -39.84
CA PRO A 163 -45.07 -16.48 -40.98
C PRO A 163 -45.48 -15.77 -42.28
N THR A 164 -44.48 -15.22 -42.97
CA THR A 164 -44.61 -14.64 -44.33
C THR A 164 -45.22 -15.65 -45.32
N PRO A 165 -46.26 -15.28 -46.10
CA PRO A 165 -46.89 -16.21 -47.03
C PRO A 165 -46.04 -16.43 -48.29
N GLN A 166 -46.00 -17.71 -48.68
CA GLN A 166 -45.38 -18.25 -49.88
C GLN A 166 -46.04 -17.67 -51.16
N PRO A 167 -45.26 -17.23 -52.19
CA PRO A 167 -45.86 -16.70 -53.41
C PRO A 167 -46.51 -17.82 -54.24
N GLN A 168 -47.77 -17.60 -54.58
CA GLN A 168 -48.63 -18.43 -55.41
C GLN A 168 -48.08 -18.54 -56.85
N PRO A 169 -48.03 -19.73 -57.48
CA PRO A 169 -47.60 -19.86 -58.87
C PRO A 169 -48.65 -19.27 -59.83
N GLN A 170 -48.21 -18.43 -60.77
CA GLN A 170 -49.06 -17.93 -61.85
C GLN A 170 -49.54 -19.07 -62.77
N PRO A 171 -50.78 -19.00 -63.30
CA PRO A 171 -51.33 -20.01 -64.17
C PRO A 171 -50.65 -20.00 -65.56
N GLN A 172 -50.26 -21.20 -66.02
CA GLN A 172 -49.86 -21.45 -67.41
C GLN A 172 -50.93 -20.92 -68.37
N SER A 173 -50.52 -20.00 -69.25
CA SER A 173 -51.33 -19.58 -70.39
C SER A 173 -51.46 -20.75 -71.37
N GLN A 174 -52.71 -21.13 -71.65
CA GLN A 174 -53.07 -22.15 -72.63
C GLN A 174 -52.57 -21.78 -74.04
N PRO A 175 -52.25 -22.78 -74.90
CA PRO A 175 -51.88 -22.52 -76.29
C PRO A 175 -53.09 -21.98 -77.06
N GLN A 176 -52.97 -20.76 -77.59
CA GLN A 176 -53.94 -20.19 -78.54
C GLN A 176 -54.05 -21.08 -79.77
N SER A 177 -55.30 -21.47 -80.06
CA SER A 177 -55.72 -22.30 -81.17
C SER A 177 -55.29 -21.72 -82.52
N GLN A 178 -54.73 -22.57 -83.39
CA GLN A 178 -54.52 -22.24 -84.80
C GLN A 178 -55.88 -21.99 -85.49
N PRO A 179 -55.99 -20.98 -86.37
CA PRO A 179 -57.19 -20.80 -87.18
C PRO A 179 -57.33 -21.93 -88.22
N PRO A 180 -58.57 -22.30 -88.60
CA PRO A 180 -58.83 -23.38 -89.56
C PRO A 180 -58.33 -23.04 -90.98
N PRO A 181 -57.97 -24.07 -91.78
CA PRO A 181 -57.53 -23.88 -93.15
C PRO A 181 -58.66 -23.29 -94.00
N GLN A 182 -58.39 -22.17 -94.66
CA GLN A 182 -59.30 -21.59 -95.64
C GLN A 182 -59.47 -22.53 -96.86
N PRO A 183 -60.66 -22.54 -97.49
CA PRO A 183 -60.97 -23.45 -98.59
C PRO A 183 -60.13 -23.17 -99.84
N GLN A 184 -59.54 -24.25 -100.37
CA GLN A 184 -58.90 -24.27 -101.70
C GLN A 184 -59.92 -23.80 -102.75
N SER A 185 -59.68 -22.60 -103.28
CA SER A 185 -60.38 -22.10 -104.46
C SER A 185 -59.87 -22.83 -105.69
N GLN A 186 -60.81 -23.30 -106.51
CA GLN A 186 -60.58 -24.02 -107.77
C GLN A 186 -59.68 -23.25 -108.76
N PRO A 187 -58.91 -23.97 -109.59
CA PRO A 187 -58.01 -23.36 -110.58
C PRO A 187 -58.82 -22.67 -111.69
N GLN A 188 -58.64 -21.35 -111.82
CA GLN A 188 -59.10 -20.62 -113.01
C GLN A 188 -58.24 -20.97 -114.22
N PRO A 189 -58.82 -21.01 -115.44
CA PRO A 189 -58.10 -21.33 -116.67
C PRO A 189 -57.01 -20.29 -116.99
N PRO A 190 -55.89 -20.70 -117.61
CA PRO A 190 -54.79 -19.80 -117.95
C PRO A 190 -55.27 -18.75 -118.98
N PRO A 191 -55.14 -17.44 -118.70
CA PRO A 191 -55.44 -16.43 -119.69
C PRO A 191 -54.44 -16.51 -120.84
N GLN A 192 -54.97 -16.47 -122.06
CA GLN A 192 -54.23 -16.57 -123.32
C GLN A 192 -53.07 -15.58 -123.39
N SER A 193 -51.93 -16.10 -123.82
CA SER A 193 -50.61 -15.48 -123.92
C SER A 193 -50.63 -14.27 -124.85
N ARG A 194 -50.76 -13.06 -124.30
CA ARG A 194 -50.33 -11.85 -125.00
C ARG A 194 -48.79 -11.82 -125.02
N PRO A 195 -48.16 -11.39 -126.12
CA PRO A 195 -46.70 -11.32 -126.22
C PRO A 195 -46.16 -10.41 -125.12
N ARG A 196 -45.34 -10.97 -124.22
CA ARG A 196 -44.70 -10.23 -123.14
C ARG A 196 -43.75 -9.21 -123.76
N PRO A 197 -43.90 -7.92 -123.45
CA PRO A 197 -42.96 -6.92 -123.92
C PRO A 197 -41.56 -7.17 -123.36
N ALA A 198 -40.50 -6.99 -124.17
CA ALA A 198 -39.12 -7.32 -123.80
C ALA A 198 -38.62 -6.63 -122.51
N TYR A 199 -39.19 -5.47 -122.15
CA TYR A 199 -38.89 -4.72 -120.92
C TYR A 199 -39.45 -5.36 -119.63
N PHE A 200 -40.33 -6.36 -119.73
CA PHE A 200 -40.91 -7.02 -118.56
C PHE A 200 -39.90 -7.89 -117.79
N ASN A 201 -38.91 -8.46 -118.50
CA ASN A 201 -37.85 -9.23 -117.86
C ASN A 201 -36.88 -8.33 -117.07
N ASP A 202 -36.55 -7.15 -117.61
CA ASP A 202 -35.72 -6.14 -116.90
C ASP A 202 -36.46 -5.58 -115.68
N PHE A 203 -37.78 -5.37 -115.79
CA PHE A 203 -38.61 -4.96 -114.66
C PHE A 203 -38.62 -6.01 -113.55
N LEU A 204 -38.76 -7.31 -113.88
CA LEU A 204 -38.69 -8.39 -112.90
C LEU A 204 -37.30 -8.54 -112.27
N ALA A 205 -36.24 -8.36 -113.05
CA ALA A 205 -34.86 -8.37 -112.54
C ALA A 205 -34.57 -7.18 -111.60
N ASN A 206 -35.09 -5.99 -111.91
CA ASN A 206 -35.00 -4.84 -111.01
C ASN A 206 -35.83 -5.05 -109.73
N MET A 207 -37.02 -5.64 -109.83
CA MET A 207 -37.84 -5.99 -108.67
C MET A 207 -37.20 -7.08 -107.80
N SER A 208 -36.54 -8.08 -108.39
CA SER A 208 -35.80 -9.10 -107.63
C SER A 208 -34.59 -8.49 -106.93
N LYS A 209 -33.84 -7.62 -107.61
CA LYS A 209 -32.73 -6.88 -107.01
C LYS A 209 -33.20 -6.00 -105.85
N GLN A 210 -34.31 -5.27 -106.02
CA GLN A 210 -34.89 -4.45 -104.96
C GLN A 210 -35.37 -5.29 -103.75
N ARG A 211 -35.96 -6.46 -103.98
CA ARG A 211 -36.34 -7.39 -102.91
C ARG A 211 -35.13 -7.98 -102.21
N GLU A 212 -34.06 -8.28 -102.94
CA GLU A 212 -32.80 -8.78 -102.38
C GLU A 212 -32.12 -7.71 -101.52
N GLU A 213 -32.09 -6.45 -101.97
CA GLU A 213 -31.61 -5.31 -101.18
C GLU A 213 -32.47 -5.08 -99.93
N GLN A 214 -33.80 -5.16 -100.04
CA GLN A 214 -34.69 -5.07 -98.88
C GLN A 214 -34.50 -6.23 -97.90
N ALA A 215 -34.31 -7.45 -98.41
CA ALA A 215 -34.05 -8.62 -97.58
C ALA A 215 -32.69 -8.53 -96.89
N ALA A 216 -31.65 -8.08 -97.58
CA ALA A 216 -30.33 -7.84 -97.02
C ALA A 216 -30.37 -6.75 -95.92
N PHE A 217 -31.08 -5.66 -96.16
CA PHE A 217 -31.29 -4.62 -95.15
C PHE A 217 -32.06 -5.15 -93.93
N ALA A 218 -33.14 -5.89 -94.15
CA ALA A 218 -33.90 -6.52 -93.06
C ALA A 218 -33.05 -7.51 -92.26
N GLN A 219 -32.21 -8.32 -92.93
CA GLN A 219 -31.30 -9.26 -92.28
C GLN A 219 -30.20 -8.53 -91.49
N ALA A 220 -29.64 -7.45 -92.04
CA ALA A 220 -28.66 -6.62 -91.34
C ALA A 220 -29.26 -5.95 -90.10
N ASN A 221 -30.49 -5.44 -90.20
CA ASN A 221 -31.19 -4.86 -89.06
C ASN A 221 -31.54 -5.92 -88.00
N ALA A 222 -31.99 -7.11 -88.43
CA ALA A 222 -32.24 -8.24 -87.52
C ALA A 222 -30.97 -8.66 -86.76
N ARG A 223 -29.81 -8.70 -87.44
CA ARG A 223 -28.51 -8.95 -86.79
C ARG A 223 -28.16 -7.88 -85.76
N ARG A 224 -28.35 -6.59 -86.09
CA ARG A 224 -28.11 -5.47 -85.15
C ARG A 224 -28.97 -5.58 -83.90
N VAL A 225 -30.28 -5.84 -84.06
CA VAL A 225 -31.19 -6.01 -82.93
C VAL A 225 -30.79 -7.23 -82.08
N GLN A 226 -30.40 -8.34 -82.71
CA GLN A 226 -29.92 -9.52 -81.99
C GLN A 226 -28.60 -9.25 -81.23
N GLU A 227 -27.65 -8.54 -81.84
CA GLU A 227 -26.39 -8.14 -81.22
C GLU A 227 -26.61 -7.19 -80.04
N GLU A 228 -27.51 -6.22 -80.17
CA GLU A 228 -27.88 -5.32 -79.06
C GLU A 228 -28.56 -6.08 -77.92
N PHE A 229 -29.43 -7.03 -78.22
CA PHE A 229 -30.04 -7.88 -77.20
C PHE A 229 -28.98 -8.70 -76.44
N VAL A 230 -28.04 -9.33 -77.15
CA VAL A 230 -26.93 -10.07 -76.52
C VAL A 230 -26.04 -9.13 -75.70
N ARG A 231 -25.76 -7.92 -76.19
CA ARG A 231 -25.00 -6.90 -75.46
C ARG A 231 -25.71 -6.50 -74.18
N GLN A 232 -27.03 -6.28 -74.23
CA GLN A 232 -27.83 -5.92 -73.06
C GLN A 232 -27.91 -7.06 -72.04
N GLN A 233 -28.01 -8.31 -72.49
CA GLN A 233 -27.95 -9.49 -71.61
C GLN A 233 -26.60 -9.61 -70.90
N ARG A 234 -25.49 -9.54 -71.64
CA ARG A 234 -24.14 -9.56 -71.06
C ARG A 234 -23.91 -8.44 -70.06
N PHE A 235 -24.45 -7.25 -70.34
CA PHE A 235 -24.36 -6.13 -69.41
C PHE A 235 -25.12 -6.41 -68.11
N ARG A 236 -26.32 -6.98 -68.18
CA ARG A 236 -27.08 -7.40 -66.98
C ARG A 236 -26.36 -8.49 -66.19
N GLU A 237 -25.87 -9.52 -66.86
CA GLU A 237 -25.09 -10.60 -66.23
C GLU A 237 -23.81 -10.06 -65.57
N SER A 238 -23.10 -9.14 -66.24
CA SER A 238 -21.90 -8.50 -65.69
C SER A 238 -22.23 -7.65 -64.45
N MET A 239 -23.35 -6.93 -64.45
CA MET A 239 -23.80 -6.14 -63.30
C MET A 239 -24.22 -7.04 -62.13
N GLU A 240 -24.94 -8.13 -62.39
CA GLU A 240 -25.28 -9.11 -61.35
C GLU A 240 -24.05 -9.79 -60.77
N TYR A 241 -23.10 -10.17 -61.61
CA TYR A 241 -21.83 -10.75 -61.17
C TYR A 241 -21.07 -9.78 -60.27
N ALA A 242 -20.94 -8.51 -60.68
CA ALA A 242 -20.32 -7.47 -59.86
C ALA A 242 -21.03 -7.29 -58.51
N ARG A 243 -22.38 -7.35 -58.49
CA ARG A 243 -23.16 -7.28 -57.25
C ARG A 243 -22.89 -8.46 -56.33
N ARG A 244 -22.89 -9.69 -56.86
CA ARG A 244 -22.61 -10.92 -56.08
C ARG A 244 -21.18 -10.92 -55.54
N GLU A 245 -20.22 -10.45 -56.33
CA GLU A 245 -18.84 -10.32 -55.88
C GLU A 245 -18.72 -9.28 -54.75
N GLN A 246 -19.39 -8.14 -54.88
CA GLN A 246 -19.43 -7.12 -53.83
C GLN A 246 -20.10 -7.63 -52.55
N GLU A 247 -21.23 -8.34 -52.67
CA GLU A 247 -21.93 -8.98 -51.54
C GLU A 247 -21.02 -10.02 -50.85
N HIS A 248 -20.32 -10.87 -51.61
CA HIS A 248 -19.41 -11.86 -51.05
C HIS A 248 -18.22 -11.21 -50.32
N ARG A 249 -17.63 -10.15 -50.90
CA ARG A 249 -16.57 -9.38 -50.23
C ARG A 249 -17.08 -8.74 -48.93
N ALA A 250 -18.27 -8.14 -48.94
CA ALA A 250 -18.87 -7.56 -47.75
C ALA A 250 -19.12 -8.61 -46.65
N GLN A 251 -19.60 -9.81 -47.01
CA GLN A 251 -19.78 -10.91 -46.06
C GLN A 251 -18.45 -11.40 -45.47
N GLN A 252 -17.39 -11.46 -46.28
CA GLN A 252 -16.06 -11.84 -45.79
C GLN A 252 -15.52 -10.79 -44.80
N GLU A 253 -15.61 -9.51 -45.14
CA GLU A 253 -15.21 -8.42 -44.24
C GLU A 253 -16.02 -8.42 -42.94
N GLU A 254 -17.33 -8.66 -43.00
CA GLU A 254 -18.18 -8.72 -41.81
C GLU A 254 -17.78 -9.88 -40.89
N ARG A 255 -17.56 -11.08 -41.45
CA ARG A 255 -17.07 -12.23 -40.69
C ARG A 255 -15.71 -11.95 -40.05
N GLU A 256 -14.80 -11.30 -40.77
CA GLU A 256 -13.50 -10.91 -40.21
C GLU A 256 -13.65 -9.90 -39.07
N ARG A 257 -14.50 -8.88 -39.25
CA ARG A 257 -14.82 -7.90 -38.20
C ARG A 257 -15.39 -8.58 -36.96
N GLN A 258 -16.29 -9.56 -37.13
CA GLN A 258 -16.85 -10.34 -36.03
C GLN A 258 -15.77 -11.14 -35.29
N ARG A 259 -14.87 -11.83 -36.02
CA ARG A 259 -13.76 -12.58 -35.40
C ARG A 259 -12.82 -11.67 -34.62
N VAL A 260 -12.45 -10.52 -35.17
CA VAL A 260 -11.60 -9.54 -34.49
C VAL A 260 -12.30 -8.95 -33.26
N ALA A 261 -13.60 -8.66 -33.35
CA ALA A 261 -14.38 -8.16 -32.22
C ALA A 261 -14.50 -9.19 -31.09
N GLU A 262 -14.75 -10.45 -31.44
CA GLU A 262 -14.81 -11.56 -30.48
C GLU A 262 -13.45 -11.78 -29.80
N GLU A 263 -12.36 -11.78 -30.56
CA GLU A 263 -11.00 -11.92 -30.02
C GLU A 263 -10.66 -10.77 -29.06
N ARG A 264 -10.99 -9.52 -29.43
CA ARG A 264 -10.81 -8.36 -28.55
C ARG A 264 -11.62 -8.50 -27.26
N LEU A 265 -12.85 -8.98 -27.35
CA LEU A 265 -13.68 -9.23 -26.17
C LEU A 265 -13.08 -10.34 -25.29
N ARG A 266 -12.52 -11.40 -25.89
CA ARG A 266 -11.82 -12.47 -25.17
C ARG A 266 -10.60 -11.95 -24.43
N GLN A 267 -9.75 -11.16 -25.10
CA GLN A 267 -8.58 -10.54 -24.50
C GLN A 267 -8.95 -9.58 -23.36
N ALA A 268 -10.00 -8.76 -23.54
CA ALA A 268 -10.49 -7.86 -22.50
C ALA A 268 -10.99 -8.61 -21.26
N ARG A 269 -11.68 -9.75 -21.44
CA ARG A 269 -12.13 -10.61 -20.33
C ARG A 269 -10.96 -11.25 -19.59
N GLU A 270 -9.95 -11.74 -20.32
CA GLU A 270 -8.75 -12.32 -19.71
C GLU A 270 -7.95 -11.28 -18.93
N GLU A 271 -7.78 -10.07 -19.49
CA GLU A 271 -7.10 -8.98 -18.80
C GLU A 271 -7.88 -8.54 -17.54
N ALA A 272 -9.21 -8.44 -17.63
CA ALA A 272 -10.06 -8.14 -16.48
C ALA A 272 -9.92 -9.20 -15.38
N ALA A 273 -9.97 -10.49 -15.74
CA ALA A 273 -9.78 -11.59 -14.80
C ALA A 273 -8.38 -11.57 -14.15
N ARG A 274 -7.34 -11.24 -14.92
CA ARG A 274 -5.97 -11.08 -14.40
C ARG A 274 -5.87 -9.90 -13.43
N ARG A 275 -6.49 -8.76 -13.73
CA ARG A 275 -6.52 -7.59 -12.84
C ARG A 275 -7.27 -7.92 -11.54
N GLU A 276 -8.42 -8.57 -11.63
CA GLU A 276 -9.20 -9.00 -10.45
C GLU A 276 -8.41 -10.00 -9.58
N ALA A 277 -7.72 -10.96 -10.19
CA ALA A 277 -6.87 -11.90 -9.45
C ALA A 277 -5.69 -11.20 -8.75
N GLN A 278 -5.06 -10.21 -9.38
CA GLN A 278 -4.02 -9.40 -8.77
C GLN A 278 -4.56 -8.57 -7.60
N GLU A 279 -5.72 -7.93 -7.77
CA GLU A 279 -6.37 -7.16 -6.71
C GLU A 279 -6.76 -8.03 -5.51
N ARG A 280 -7.29 -9.24 -5.77
CA ARG A 280 -7.61 -10.22 -4.72
C ARG A 280 -6.36 -10.61 -3.92
N ARG A 281 -5.26 -10.95 -4.60
CA ARG A 281 -3.97 -11.25 -3.92
C ARG A 281 -3.46 -10.07 -3.10
N ALA A 282 -3.54 -8.84 -3.64
CA ALA A 282 -3.12 -7.65 -2.92
C ALA A 282 -4.01 -7.37 -1.68
N ARG A 283 -5.32 -7.64 -1.78
CA ARG A 283 -6.26 -7.50 -0.66
C ARG A 283 -5.98 -8.52 0.44
N GLU A 284 -5.73 -9.77 0.08
CA GLU A 284 -5.36 -10.84 1.02
C GLU A 284 -4.03 -10.52 1.72
N GLU A 285 -3.02 -10.05 0.99
CA GLU A 285 -1.73 -9.68 1.57
C GLU A 285 -1.85 -8.50 2.55
N ARG A 286 -2.62 -7.46 2.19
CA ARG A 286 -2.92 -6.35 3.11
C ARG A 286 -3.63 -6.82 4.36
N ALA A 287 -4.58 -7.74 4.23
CA ALA A 287 -5.28 -8.33 5.37
C ALA A 287 -4.33 -9.15 6.27
N ARG A 288 -3.40 -9.91 5.68
CA ARG A 288 -2.38 -10.66 6.43
C ARG A 288 -1.45 -9.72 7.21
N ARG A 289 -0.89 -8.70 6.56
CA ARG A 289 -0.03 -7.69 7.21
C ARG A 289 -0.75 -6.94 8.33
N ALA A 290 -2.05 -6.65 8.17
CA ALA A 290 -2.84 -6.01 9.21
C ALA A 290 -3.02 -6.91 10.45
N ARG A 291 -3.24 -8.22 10.27
CA ARG A 291 -3.32 -9.18 11.39
C ARG A 291 -1.98 -9.31 12.12
N GLU A 292 -0.88 -9.45 11.38
CA GLU A 292 0.48 -9.52 11.95
C GLU A 292 0.83 -8.25 12.73
N ALA A 293 0.47 -7.07 12.21
CA ALA A 293 0.67 -5.80 12.90
C ALA A 293 -0.17 -5.70 14.18
N GLN A 294 -1.43 -6.15 14.14
CA GLN A 294 -2.31 -6.17 15.31
C GLN A 294 -1.80 -7.14 16.39
N GLU A 295 -1.31 -8.31 16.01
CA GLU A 295 -0.71 -9.27 16.95
C GLU A 295 0.58 -8.72 17.59
N LYS A 296 1.47 -8.11 16.79
CA LYS A 296 2.68 -7.45 17.31
C LYS A 296 2.33 -6.34 18.30
N TRP A 297 1.36 -5.49 17.97
CA TRP A 297 0.88 -4.45 18.87
C TRP A 297 0.30 -5.03 20.16
N ALA A 298 -0.47 -6.12 20.08
CA ALA A 298 -1.02 -6.80 21.25
C ALA A 298 0.08 -7.36 22.16
N ARG A 299 1.11 -8.02 21.58
CA ARG A 299 2.27 -8.52 22.34
C ARG A 299 3.07 -7.39 22.99
N GLU A 300 3.28 -6.28 22.29
CA GLU A 300 3.98 -5.12 22.88
C GLU A 300 3.18 -4.50 24.03
N GLN A 301 1.86 -4.37 23.88
CA GLN A 301 0.98 -3.90 24.95
C GLN A 301 0.98 -4.85 26.15
N GLU A 302 0.99 -6.16 25.92
CA GLU A 302 1.11 -7.17 26.97
C GLU A 302 2.46 -7.08 27.68
N GLN A 303 3.57 -6.91 26.95
CA GLN A 303 4.90 -6.68 27.54
C GLN A 303 4.98 -5.38 28.34
N ARG A 304 4.31 -4.30 27.89
CA ARG A 304 4.24 -3.03 28.62
C ARG A 304 3.35 -3.11 29.86
N ARG A 305 2.31 -3.94 29.83
CA ARG A 305 1.42 -4.19 30.98
C ARG A 305 1.99 -5.18 31.97
N ALA A 306 2.87 -6.07 31.53
CA ALA A 306 3.62 -6.92 32.43
C ALA A 306 4.34 -6.00 33.42
N PRO A 307 4.08 -6.14 34.74
CA PRO A 307 4.84 -5.38 35.72
C PRO A 307 6.32 -5.65 35.46
N PRO A 308 7.19 -4.61 35.50
CA PRO A 308 8.61 -4.86 35.42
C PRO A 308 8.93 -5.95 36.44
N PRO A 309 9.72 -6.98 36.08
CA PRO A 309 10.02 -8.09 36.97
C PRO A 309 10.43 -7.45 38.28
N GLN A 310 9.59 -7.62 39.31
CA GLN A 310 9.84 -6.99 40.60
C GLN A 310 11.20 -7.52 40.98
N ALA A 311 12.22 -6.64 40.96
CA ALA A 311 13.57 -6.99 41.37
C ALA A 311 13.37 -7.69 42.70
N SER A 312 13.72 -8.97 42.74
CA SER A 312 13.32 -9.81 43.85
C SER A 312 13.81 -9.11 45.12
N GLN A 313 13.04 -9.18 46.21
CA GLN A 313 13.52 -8.60 47.47
C GLN A 313 14.93 -9.14 47.78
N ASP A 314 15.21 -10.37 47.37
CA ASP A 314 16.52 -11.02 47.38
C ASP A 314 17.60 -10.24 46.60
N ASP A 315 17.33 -9.72 45.39
CA ASP A 315 18.29 -8.91 44.63
C ASP A 315 18.63 -7.60 45.36
N THR A 316 17.62 -6.99 45.97
CA THR A 316 17.79 -5.75 46.73
C THR A 316 18.64 -6.00 48.00
N LEU A 317 18.37 -7.09 48.71
CA LEU A 317 19.13 -7.52 49.88
C LEU A 317 20.56 -7.93 49.50
N ALA A 318 20.76 -8.64 48.39
CA ALA A 318 22.07 -9.03 47.88
C ALA A 318 22.93 -7.79 47.58
N ARG A 319 22.35 -6.79 46.90
CA ARG A 319 23.03 -5.52 46.62
C ARG A 319 23.39 -4.76 47.90
N ALA A 320 22.49 -4.74 48.88
CA ALA A 320 22.76 -4.13 50.18
C ALA A 320 23.91 -4.82 50.92
N ARG A 321 23.95 -6.16 50.94
CA ARG A 321 25.05 -6.94 51.55
C ARG A 321 26.40 -6.62 50.90
N GLN A 322 26.46 -6.56 49.57
CA GLN A 322 27.68 -6.21 48.84
C GLN A 322 28.17 -4.79 49.19
N TRP A 323 27.25 -3.85 49.39
CA TRP A 323 27.59 -2.50 49.81
C TRP A 323 28.27 -2.47 51.18
N TYR A 324 27.71 -3.15 52.19
CA TYR A 324 28.32 -3.24 53.53
C TYR A 324 29.67 -3.95 53.51
N ALA A 325 29.81 -5.02 52.72
CA ALA A 325 31.10 -5.70 52.55
C ALA A 325 32.16 -4.75 51.99
N THR A 326 31.79 -3.94 50.98
CA THR A 326 32.69 -2.95 50.38
C THR A 326 33.06 -1.83 51.37
N TYR A 327 32.10 -1.37 52.18
CA TYR A 327 32.32 -0.39 53.24
C TYR A 327 33.37 -0.86 54.26
N GLU A 328 33.21 -2.08 54.79
CA GLU A 328 34.16 -2.65 55.75
C GLU A 328 35.53 -2.91 55.12
N GLN A 329 35.57 -3.39 53.86
CA GLN A 329 36.83 -3.59 53.14
C GLN A 329 37.59 -2.27 52.94
N LYS A 330 36.90 -1.20 52.52
CA LYS A 330 37.49 0.14 52.39
C LYS A 330 38.01 0.67 53.72
N TRP A 331 37.26 0.43 54.81
CA TRP A 331 37.70 0.80 56.14
C TRP A 331 38.95 0.07 56.57
N ALA A 332 39.01 -1.24 56.36
CA ALA A 332 40.18 -2.05 56.64
C ALA A 332 41.41 -1.58 55.82
N ALA A 333 41.21 -1.22 54.55
CA ALA A 333 42.28 -0.69 53.70
C ALA A 333 42.81 0.66 54.19
N LEU A 334 41.93 1.57 54.67
CA LEU A 334 42.33 2.86 55.25
C LEU A 334 43.08 2.72 56.57
N GLN A 335 42.74 1.73 57.39
CA GLN A 335 43.43 1.46 58.66
C GLN A 335 44.74 0.70 58.48
N SER A 336 44.90 -0.03 57.37
CA SER A 336 46.13 -0.77 57.08
C SER A 336 47.28 0.20 56.78
N PRO A 337 48.41 0.11 57.49
CA PRO A 337 49.58 0.95 57.25
C PRO A 337 50.26 0.66 55.90
N THR A 338 49.93 -0.46 55.25
CA THR A 338 50.75 -1.04 54.17
C THR A 338 50.17 -0.88 52.75
N LEU A 339 48.94 -0.36 52.56
CA LEU A 339 48.14 -0.82 51.39
C LEU A 339 47.26 0.20 50.63
N VAL A 340 47.55 1.49 50.67
CA VAL A 340 46.97 2.41 49.66
C VAL A 340 48.13 3.14 48.99
N GLU A 341 48.53 2.62 47.84
CA GLU A 341 49.43 3.31 46.92
C GLU A 341 48.62 4.43 46.25
N GLY A 342 48.69 5.63 46.82
CA GLY A 342 48.12 6.86 46.24
C GLY A 342 47.36 7.75 47.22
N PRO A 343 47.09 9.00 46.82
CA PRO A 343 46.31 9.93 47.61
C PRO A 343 44.84 9.47 47.70
N VAL A 344 44.26 9.54 48.89
CA VAL A 344 42.86 9.21 49.15
C VAL A 344 41.98 10.41 48.80
N TYR A 345 41.00 10.20 47.92
CA TYR A 345 40.03 11.23 47.53
C TYR A 345 38.75 11.15 48.37
N PHE A 346 37.95 12.23 48.35
CA PHE A 346 36.71 12.34 49.12
C PHE A 346 35.73 11.18 48.90
N ASN A 347 35.54 10.74 47.66
CA ASN A 347 34.62 9.65 47.30
C ASN A 347 35.17 8.23 47.60
N GLN A 348 36.45 8.12 47.97
CA GLN A 348 37.07 6.85 48.33
C GLN A 348 36.92 6.54 49.82
N VAL A 349 36.73 7.56 50.66
CA VAL A 349 36.44 7.39 52.08
C VAL A 349 35.11 6.64 52.24
N PRO A 350 35.05 5.54 53.00
CA PRO A 350 33.83 4.79 53.27
C PRO A 350 32.95 5.57 54.26
N TRP A 351 32.18 6.52 53.74
CA TRP A 351 31.18 7.24 54.50
C TRP A 351 30.01 6.31 54.88
N PRO A 352 29.35 6.51 56.05
CA PRO A 352 28.30 5.63 56.52
C PRO A 352 26.96 5.97 55.84
N VAL A 353 26.93 5.84 54.51
CA VAL A 353 25.76 6.08 53.64
C VAL A 353 25.66 5.01 52.55
N THR A 354 24.46 4.79 52.01
CA THR A 354 24.16 3.74 51.00
C THR A 354 24.36 4.18 49.56
N PHE A 355 24.86 5.40 49.33
CA PHE A 355 25.12 5.97 48.00
C PHE A 355 26.51 6.63 47.94
N THR A 356 26.99 6.91 46.73
CA THR A 356 28.27 7.58 46.53
C THR A 356 28.11 9.09 46.73
N LEU A 357 28.86 9.66 47.67
CA LEU A 357 28.82 11.09 47.96
C LEU A 357 29.67 11.89 46.98
N THR A 358 29.13 13.00 46.50
CA THR A 358 29.89 13.98 45.72
C THR A 358 30.29 15.21 46.53
N CYS A 359 29.53 15.52 47.59
CA CYS A 359 29.83 16.63 48.48
C CYS A 359 29.47 16.33 49.96
N PRO A 360 30.06 17.05 50.93
CA PRO A 360 29.76 16.87 52.36
C PRO A 360 28.31 17.18 52.76
N ALA A 361 27.62 18.06 52.02
CA ALA A 361 26.26 18.49 52.34
C ALA A 361 25.21 17.37 52.15
N GLU A 362 25.54 16.33 51.37
CA GLU A 362 24.69 15.15 51.17
C GLU A 362 24.69 14.21 52.40
N ILE A 363 25.60 14.42 53.35
CA ILE A 363 25.68 13.65 54.59
C ILE A 363 24.58 14.15 55.54
N THR A 364 23.45 13.44 55.54
CA THR A 364 22.30 13.74 56.42
C THR A 364 22.20 12.75 57.56
N LYS A 365 21.56 13.17 58.66
CA LYS A 365 21.29 12.30 59.81
C LYS A 365 20.48 11.06 59.40
N GLU A 366 19.51 11.25 58.51
CA GLU A 366 18.63 10.22 58.00
C GLU A 366 19.41 9.17 57.20
N ALA A 367 20.28 9.61 56.27
CA ALA A 367 21.12 8.71 55.49
C ALA A 367 22.05 7.86 56.37
N ILE A 368 22.65 8.48 57.40
CA ILE A 368 23.48 7.78 58.38
C ILE A 368 22.64 6.79 59.18
N SER A 369 21.49 7.21 59.72
CA SER A 369 20.61 6.34 60.50
C SER A 369 20.14 5.13 59.68
N THR A 370 19.75 5.34 58.43
CA THR A 370 19.34 4.28 57.51
C THR A 370 20.48 3.30 57.24
N PHE A 371 21.70 3.79 57.00
CA PHE A 371 22.87 2.94 56.80
C PHE A 371 23.25 2.15 58.06
N LEU A 372 23.27 2.80 59.22
CA LEU A 372 23.69 2.19 60.48
C LEU A 372 22.74 1.12 60.99
N PHE A 373 21.44 1.25 60.72
CA PHE A 373 20.40 0.38 61.24
C PHE A 373 19.80 -0.56 60.19
N HIS A 374 20.45 -0.70 59.03
CA HIS A 374 19.97 -1.54 57.95
C HIS A 374 20.10 -3.04 58.27
N GLU A 375 19.04 -3.81 58.04
CA GLU A 375 18.95 -5.24 58.43
C GLU A 375 20.06 -6.12 57.84
N CYS A 376 20.54 -5.82 56.63
CA CYS A 376 21.64 -6.56 55.99
C CYS A 376 23.05 -6.31 56.56
N ARG A 377 23.22 -5.40 57.53
CA ARG A 377 24.55 -5.10 58.06
C ARG A 377 24.97 -6.19 59.05
N PRO A 378 26.08 -6.90 58.82
CA PRO A 378 26.49 -8.05 59.63
C PRO A 378 26.76 -7.65 61.09
N ASP A 379 27.19 -6.41 61.34
CA ASP A 379 27.52 -5.91 62.67
C ASP A 379 26.31 -5.69 63.59
N ILE A 380 25.10 -5.55 63.05
CA ILE A 380 23.91 -5.26 63.86
C ILE A 380 23.37 -6.54 64.49
N ALA A 381 23.58 -7.69 63.85
CA ALA A 381 23.12 -8.99 64.34
C ALA A 381 23.69 -9.24 65.75
N GLY A 382 22.84 -9.08 66.77
CA GLY A 382 23.20 -9.27 68.18
C GLY A 382 23.86 -8.08 68.89
N LYS A 383 24.07 -6.92 68.24
CA LYS A 383 24.59 -5.70 68.90
C LYS A 383 23.46 -4.69 69.10
N SER A 384 23.44 -4.03 70.27
CA SER A 384 22.50 -2.93 70.49
C SER A 384 22.81 -1.73 69.59
N LYS A 385 21.78 -0.98 69.16
CA LYS A 385 21.93 0.23 68.34
C LYS A 385 22.96 1.22 68.93
N LYS A 386 22.95 1.38 70.26
CA LYS A 386 23.90 2.21 71.00
C LYS A 386 25.36 1.74 70.84
N LYS A 387 25.59 0.42 70.82
CA LYS A 387 26.94 -0.15 70.61
C LYS A 387 27.44 0.09 69.18
N VAL A 388 26.55 -0.04 68.18
CA VAL A 388 26.86 0.23 66.76
C VAL A 388 27.23 1.70 66.55
N ILE A 389 26.45 2.63 67.09
CA ILE A 389 26.77 4.06 67.03
C ILE A 389 28.10 4.35 67.74
N ARG A 390 28.33 3.78 68.92
CA ARG A 390 29.60 3.99 69.64
C ARG A 390 30.81 3.51 68.84
N SER A 391 30.71 2.36 68.15
CA SER A 391 31.80 1.89 67.29
C SER A 391 32.07 2.82 66.12
N GLU A 392 31.04 3.44 65.55
CA GLU A 392 31.20 4.38 64.44
C GLU A 392 31.74 5.74 64.90
N ILE A 393 31.31 6.24 66.06
CA ILE A 393 31.90 7.42 66.69
C ILE A 393 33.41 7.21 66.90
N LEU A 394 33.82 6.01 67.33
CA LEU A 394 35.24 5.69 67.51
C LEU A 394 36.02 5.61 66.18
N ARG A 395 35.38 5.19 65.07
CA ARG A 395 35.99 5.16 63.73
C ARG A 395 36.20 6.56 63.17
N PHE A 396 35.22 7.45 63.36
CA PHE A 396 35.27 8.83 62.84
C PHE A 396 35.87 9.84 63.81
N HIS A 397 36.19 9.48 65.06
CA HIS A 397 36.73 10.39 66.07
C HIS A 397 37.90 11.23 65.52
N PRO A 398 37.93 12.57 65.73
CA PRO A 398 38.89 13.45 65.06
C PRO A 398 40.34 13.04 65.35
N ASP A 399 40.66 12.62 66.58
CA ASP A 399 42.00 12.17 66.94
C ASP A 399 42.50 10.98 66.09
N LYS A 400 41.69 9.92 65.97
CA LYS A 400 42.05 8.75 65.18
C LYS A 400 41.97 9.03 63.68
N PHE A 401 40.95 9.77 63.26
CA PHE A 401 40.72 10.05 61.84
C PHE A 401 41.81 10.99 61.28
N ASN A 402 42.25 11.98 62.05
CA ASN A 402 43.32 12.91 61.68
C ASN A 402 44.71 12.25 61.69
N THR A 403 44.92 11.20 62.48
CA THR A 403 46.20 10.47 62.53
C THR A 403 46.32 9.40 61.45
N THR A 404 45.21 8.77 61.06
CA THR A 404 45.20 7.62 60.12
C THR A 404 44.78 7.97 58.70
N THR A 405 43.69 8.73 58.53
CA THR A 405 43.07 8.99 57.21
C THR A 405 43.57 10.27 56.58
N ILE A 406 43.63 11.38 57.33
CA ILE A 406 44.00 12.71 56.80
C ILE A 406 45.41 12.75 56.20
N PRO A 407 46.47 12.15 56.78
CA PRO A 407 47.81 12.19 56.21
C PRO A 407 47.94 11.46 54.87
N ARG A 408 46.95 10.63 54.53
CA ARG A 408 46.88 9.86 53.29
C ARG A 408 46.00 10.52 52.24
N ALA A 409 45.23 11.53 52.61
CA ALA A 409 44.32 12.21 51.71
C ALA A 409 45.05 13.12 50.73
N ASP A 410 44.49 13.30 49.55
CA ASP A 410 44.93 14.34 48.63
C ASP A 410 44.86 15.71 49.34
N PRO A 411 45.94 16.54 49.34
CA PRO A 411 45.94 17.84 49.99
C PRO A 411 44.77 18.75 49.59
N ALA A 412 44.28 18.66 48.34
CA ALA A 412 43.12 19.43 47.88
C ALA A 412 41.80 18.96 48.50
N HIS A 413 41.71 17.68 48.88
CA HIS A 413 40.51 17.08 49.47
C HIS A 413 40.53 17.03 51.00
N VAL A 414 41.68 17.23 51.65
CA VAL A 414 41.83 17.26 53.13
C VAL A 414 40.74 18.10 53.83
N PRO A 415 40.49 19.38 53.47
CA PRO A 415 39.50 20.20 54.18
C PRO A 415 38.07 19.65 54.02
N VAL A 416 37.74 19.14 52.84
CA VAL A 416 36.42 18.57 52.53
C VAL A 416 36.19 17.26 53.28
N ILE A 417 37.22 16.40 53.37
CA ILE A 417 37.19 15.14 54.11
C ILE A 417 37.08 15.40 55.62
N ALA A 418 37.85 16.35 56.16
CA ALA A 418 37.76 16.72 57.59
C ALA A 418 36.38 17.29 57.94
N GLN A 419 35.85 18.19 57.12
CA GLN A 419 34.51 18.75 57.30
C GLN A 419 33.42 17.66 57.29
N ALA A 420 33.50 16.71 56.36
CA ALA A 420 32.56 15.60 56.29
C ALA A 420 32.64 14.67 57.50
N ALA A 421 33.84 14.36 58.00
CA ALA A 421 34.02 13.59 59.22
C ALA A 421 33.37 14.29 60.43
N ASP A 422 33.54 15.61 60.56
CA ASP A 422 32.89 16.39 61.62
C ASP A 422 31.35 16.34 61.53
N ILE A 423 30.79 16.43 60.32
CA ILE A 423 29.35 16.31 60.08
C ILE A 423 28.86 14.92 60.52
N VAL A 424 29.57 13.85 60.13
CA VAL A 424 29.25 12.47 60.53
C VAL A 424 29.24 12.33 62.05
N ILE A 425 30.27 12.80 62.75
CA ILE A 425 30.36 12.72 64.21
C ILE A 425 29.23 13.48 64.89
N LYS A 426 28.91 14.69 64.40
CA LYS A 426 27.78 15.48 64.92
C LYS A 426 26.48 14.68 64.84
N HIS A 427 26.17 14.10 63.68
CA HIS A 427 24.98 13.27 63.50
C HIS A 427 24.99 12.00 64.35
N LEU A 428 26.14 11.33 64.47
CA LEU A 428 26.28 10.15 65.33
C LEU A 428 26.05 10.48 66.82
N ASN A 429 26.55 11.64 67.28
CA ASN A 429 26.32 12.10 68.65
C ASN A 429 24.85 12.44 68.90
N THR A 430 24.17 13.09 67.94
CA THR A 430 22.73 13.33 68.00
C THR A 430 21.95 12.02 68.10
N LEU A 431 22.26 11.03 67.25
CA LEU A 431 21.63 9.71 67.30
C LEU A 431 21.93 8.97 68.61
N SER A 432 23.13 9.12 69.17
CA SER A 432 23.50 8.54 70.46
C SER A 432 22.71 9.16 71.62
N ALA A 433 22.43 10.47 71.57
CA ALA A 433 21.65 11.17 72.58
C ALA A 433 20.17 10.76 72.51
N GLU A 434 19.61 10.64 71.31
CA GLU A 434 18.22 10.20 71.10
C GLU A 434 17.97 8.79 71.64
N LEU A 435 18.93 7.87 71.46
CA LEU A 435 18.86 6.52 72.03
C LEU A 435 19.16 6.45 73.54
N ALA A 436 19.60 7.54 74.16
CA ALA A 436 19.75 7.59 75.61
C ALA A 436 18.47 8.11 76.31
N ASN A 437 17.63 8.85 75.57
CA ASN A 437 16.38 9.43 76.05
C ASN A 437 15.17 8.49 75.84
N ASN A 438 15.29 7.52 74.95
CA ASN A 438 14.35 6.42 74.76
C ASN A 438 14.83 5.18 75.50
#